data_AF-A0AAZ3PA39-F1
#
_entry.id   AF-A0AAZ3PA39-F1
#
_cell.length_a   1.000
_cell.length_b   1.000
_cell.length_c   1.000
_cell.angle_alpha   90.00
_cell.angle_beta   90.00
_cell.angle_gamma   90.00
#
_symmetry.space_group_name_H-M   'P 1'
#
loop_
_entity.id
_entity.type
_entity.pdbx_description
1 polymer ?
#
loop_
_entity_poly.entity_id
_entity_poly.type
_entity_poly.pdbx_seq_one_letter_code
_entity_poly.pdbx_strand_id
1 'polypeptide(L)'
;MDIIKGGNLAQVQHVVLILSGKGGVGKSTLTTELALALRHAGKKVGILDVDLCGPSIPRMLSVGKPEVHQCDSGWVPVYTDAQKSLALMSIGFLLEDPDEAVVWRGPKKTALIGQFVSDVAWGELDVLLVDTPPGTSDEHLAVLENLKKQHKVDGAILITTPQAVSTGDVRREITFCKKTGLRILGIVENMSGFVCPHCSECSNIFSKGGGEELAKLTGSVYLGSVPLDPLLTTSIEEGKDFIQTFPDSATFSAINSIAQTLLTSIQNP
;
A
#
# COMPACT_ATOMS: atom_id res chain seq x y z
N MET A 1 -16.47 21.16 -8.42
CA MET A 1 -15.18 20.70 -7.86
C MET A 1 -14.95 21.57 -6.64
N ASP A 2 -15.53 21.16 -5.52
CA ASP A 2 -15.34 21.79 -4.22
C ASP A 2 -14.70 20.71 -3.36
N ILE A 3 -13.41 20.86 -3.06
CA ILE A 3 -12.76 20.07 -2.02
C ILE A 3 -13.46 20.49 -0.73
N ILE A 4 -14.12 19.54 -0.04
CA ILE A 4 -14.82 19.84 1.21
C ILE A 4 -13.76 20.31 2.20
N LYS A 5 -13.74 21.61 2.50
CA LYS A 5 -12.98 22.18 3.63
C LYS A 5 -13.66 21.72 4.91
N GLY A 6 -13.35 20.51 5.34
CA GLY A 6 -13.96 19.85 6.49
C GLY A 6 -14.11 18.35 6.23
N GLY A 7 -13.25 17.55 6.85
CA GLY A 7 -13.23 16.10 6.71
C GLY A 7 -11.91 15.56 7.26
N ASN A 8 -11.89 14.31 7.67
CA ASN A 8 -10.71 13.76 8.35
C ASN A 8 -9.47 13.60 7.46
N LEU A 9 -9.64 13.72 6.14
CA LEU A 9 -8.56 13.76 5.15
C LEU A 9 -8.07 15.19 4.83
N ALA A 10 -8.65 16.23 5.42
CA ALA A 10 -8.33 17.61 5.05
C ALA A 10 -6.87 18.02 5.38
N GLN A 11 -6.25 17.36 6.35
CA GLN A 11 -4.85 17.61 6.76
C GLN A 11 -3.86 16.55 6.22
N VAL A 12 -4.32 15.68 5.31
CA VAL A 12 -3.46 14.76 4.58
C VAL A 12 -2.98 15.48 3.32
N GLN A 13 -1.66 15.58 3.10
CA GLN A 13 -1.11 16.28 1.94
C GLN A 13 -1.21 15.46 0.66
N HIS A 14 -0.91 14.16 0.74
CA HIS A 14 -0.93 13.25 -0.40
C HIS A 14 -1.64 11.93 -0.07
N VAL A 15 -2.45 11.45 -1.01
CA VAL A 15 -3.14 10.15 -0.92
C VAL A 15 -2.75 9.30 -2.12
N VAL A 16 -2.15 8.14 -1.84
CA VAL A 16 -1.66 7.19 -2.85
C VAL A 16 -2.32 5.83 -2.66
N LEU A 17 -2.94 5.30 -3.71
CA LEU A 17 -3.50 3.94 -3.70
C LEU A 17 -2.43 2.94 -4.11
N ILE A 18 -2.40 1.80 -3.43
CA ILE A 18 -1.55 0.66 -3.80
C ILE A 18 -2.46 -0.44 -4.33
N LEU A 19 -2.40 -0.69 -5.64
CA LEU A 19 -3.27 -1.63 -6.35
C LEU A 19 -2.50 -2.87 -6.79
N SER A 20 -3.21 -3.97 -6.96
CA SER A 20 -2.67 -5.20 -7.57
C SER A 20 -3.76 -5.95 -8.31
N GLY A 21 -3.44 -6.57 -9.44
CA GLY A 21 -4.43 -7.32 -10.22
C GLY A 21 -4.83 -8.68 -9.62
N LYS A 22 -4.02 -9.23 -8.70
CA LYS A 22 -4.28 -10.51 -8.04
C LYS A 22 -3.68 -10.55 -6.63
N GLY A 23 -4.17 -11.48 -5.81
CA GLY A 23 -3.61 -11.76 -4.49
C GLY A 23 -2.21 -12.40 -4.56
N GLY A 24 -1.44 -12.24 -3.49
CA GLY A 24 -0.13 -12.90 -3.34
C GLY A 24 1.04 -12.26 -4.08
N VAL A 25 0.88 -11.07 -4.69
CA VAL A 25 2.00 -10.33 -5.33
C VAL A 25 2.87 -9.55 -4.33
N GLY A 26 2.54 -9.57 -3.05
CA GLY A 26 3.23 -8.79 -2.00
C GLY A 26 2.85 -7.31 -1.99
N LYS A 27 1.61 -6.99 -2.34
CA LYS A 27 1.04 -5.63 -2.27
C LYS A 27 1.19 -5.02 -0.87
N SER A 28 0.63 -5.67 0.16
CA SER A 28 0.67 -5.20 1.55
C SER A 28 2.09 -5.13 2.12
N THR A 29 2.98 -6.04 1.70
CA THR A 29 4.42 -5.96 2.00
C THR A 29 5.01 -4.67 1.47
N LEU A 30 4.83 -4.36 0.18
CA LEU A 30 5.35 -3.12 -0.38
C LEU A 30 4.66 -1.88 0.18
N THR A 31 3.36 -1.93 0.49
CA THR A 31 2.69 -0.82 1.20
C THR A 31 3.37 -0.53 2.54
N THR A 32 3.68 -1.57 3.31
CA THR A 32 4.35 -1.46 4.61
C THR A 32 5.76 -0.93 4.47
N GLU A 33 6.57 -1.50 3.57
CA GLU A 33 7.96 -1.10 3.37
C GLU A 33 8.09 0.31 2.79
N LEU A 34 7.21 0.72 1.89
CA LEU A 34 7.17 2.10 1.40
C LEU A 34 6.79 3.08 2.52
N ALA A 35 5.85 2.71 3.39
CA ALA A 35 5.50 3.55 4.54
C ALA A 35 6.69 3.73 5.50
N LEU A 36 7.40 2.64 5.81
CA LEU A 36 8.61 2.68 6.65
C LEU A 36 9.71 3.53 5.99
N ALA A 37 9.95 3.35 4.70
CA ALA A 37 10.94 4.13 3.96
C ALA A 37 10.62 5.64 3.96
N LEU A 38 9.35 6.01 3.72
CA LEU A 38 8.91 7.41 3.79
C LEU A 38 9.01 7.98 5.21
N ARG A 39 8.68 7.19 6.23
CA ARG A 39 8.84 7.58 7.64
C ARG A 39 10.30 7.85 7.99
N HIS A 40 11.22 6.97 7.57
CA HIS A 40 12.67 7.18 7.74
C HIS A 40 13.20 8.37 6.94
N ALA A 41 12.52 8.76 5.86
CA ALA A 41 12.75 10.02 5.16
C ALA A 41 12.13 11.26 5.87
N GLY A 42 11.66 11.10 7.11
CA GLY A 42 11.14 12.17 7.97
C GLY A 42 9.69 12.57 7.69
N LYS A 43 8.90 11.70 7.04
CA LYS A 43 7.48 11.96 6.74
C LYS A 43 6.57 11.39 7.82
N LYS A 44 5.48 12.10 8.11
CA LYS A 44 4.32 11.55 8.84
C LYS A 44 3.50 10.71 7.87
N VAL A 45 3.40 9.41 8.11
CA VAL A 45 2.79 8.46 7.18
C VAL A 45 1.58 7.79 7.81
N GLY A 46 0.49 7.70 7.04
CA GLY A 46 -0.66 6.85 7.35
C GLY A 46 -0.70 5.63 6.45
N ILE A 47 -1.15 4.51 6.98
CA ILE A 47 -1.55 3.33 6.20
C ILE A 47 -3.02 3.04 6.48
N LEU A 48 -3.83 3.05 5.43
CA LEU A 48 -5.20 2.56 5.45
C LEU A 48 -5.26 1.18 4.79
N ASP A 49 -5.41 0.15 5.60
CA ASP A 49 -5.57 -1.24 5.16
C ASP A 49 -7.05 -1.61 5.07
N VAL A 50 -7.52 -1.68 3.82
CA VAL A 50 -8.90 -2.06 3.47
C VAL A 50 -8.94 -3.39 2.73
N ASP A 51 -7.88 -4.19 2.81
CA ASP A 51 -7.84 -5.54 2.23
C ASP A 51 -8.59 -6.54 3.13
N LEU A 52 -9.91 -6.53 2.98
CA LEU A 52 -10.88 -7.38 3.70
C LEU A 52 -10.59 -8.88 3.64
N CYS A 53 -9.93 -9.35 2.58
CA CYS A 53 -9.74 -10.77 2.32
C CYS A 53 -8.53 -11.34 3.07
N GLY A 54 -7.64 -10.48 3.58
CA GLY A 54 -6.43 -10.90 4.29
C GLY A 54 -5.68 -9.69 4.84
N PRO A 55 -6.23 -8.99 5.84
CA PRO A 55 -5.59 -7.82 6.43
C PRO A 55 -4.28 -8.27 7.09
N SER A 56 -3.17 -7.94 6.46
CA SER A 56 -1.86 -8.47 6.84
C SER A 56 -0.98 -7.42 7.52
N ILE A 57 -1.23 -6.13 7.27
CA ILE A 57 -0.40 -5.02 7.74
C ILE A 57 -0.31 -4.94 9.27
N PRO A 58 -1.39 -5.16 10.07
CA PRO A 58 -1.27 -5.22 11.53
C PRO A 58 -0.20 -6.20 12.00
N ARG A 59 -0.21 -7.42 11.43
CA ARG A 59 0.78 -8.46 11.75
C ARG A 59 2.18 -8.07 11.28
N MET A 60 2.30 -7.52 10.07
CA MET A 60 3.60 -7.10 9.52
C MET A 60 4.27 -6.01 10.35
N LEU A 61 3.49 -5.18 11.05
CA LEU A 61 3.99 -4.12 11.93
C LEU A 61 4.04 -4.54 13.41
N SER A 62 3.76 -5.81 13.72
CA SER A 62 3.64 -6.33 15.10
C SER A 62 2.69 -5.49 15.98
N VAL A 63 1.68 -4.88 15.34
CA VAL A 63 0.56 -4.22 16.01
C VAL A 63 -0.42 -5.35 16.33
N GLY A 64 -0.56 -5.69 17.62
CA GLY A 64 -1.42 -6.80 18.06
C GLY A 64 -2.90 -6.57 17.75
N LYS A 65 -3.77 -6.76 18.75
CA LYS A 65 -5.20 -6.46 18.60
C LYS A 65 -5.58 -5.23 19.45
N PRO A 66 -5.22 -4.02 19.00
CA PRO A 66 -5.55 -2.81 19.73
C PRO A 66 -7.07 -2.61 19.75
N GLU A 67 -7.59 -2.07 20.85
CA GLU A 67 -8.94 -1.52 20.84
C GLU A 67 -8.93 -0.25 19.99
N VAL A 68 -9.75 -0.22 18.94
CA VAL A 68 -9.87 0.99 18.12
C VAL A 68 -10.73 1.99 18.87
N HIS A 69 -10.11 3.04 19.38
CA HIS A 69 -10.79 4.09 20.12
C HIS A 69 -11.55 5.03 19.18
N GLN A 70 -12.61 5.64 19.71
CA GLN A 70 -13.36 6.70 19.04
C GLN A 70 -13.19 8.02 19.80
N CYS A 71 -13.17 9.11 19.05
CA CYS A 71 -13.18 10.49 19.53
C CYS A 71 -14.24 11.28 18.76
N ASP A 72 -14.41 12.57 19.07
CA ASP A 72 -15.42 13.41 18.42
C ASP A 72 -15.24 13.53 16.89
N SER A 73 -14.01 13.38 16.39
CA SER A 73 -13.68 13.37 14.96
C SER A 73 -13.77 11.98 14.31
N GLY A 74 -14.07 10.93 15.08
CA GLY A 74 -14.23 9.56 14.60
C GLY A 74 -13.18 8.59 15.16
N TRP A 75 -12.79 7.59 14.38
CA TRP A 75 -11.87 6.52 14.80
C TRP A 75 -10.44 7.04 14.92
N VAL A 76 -9.80 6.78 16.05
CA VAL A 76 -8.39 7.14 16.27
C VAL A 76 -7.52 6.04 15.63
N PRO A 77 -6.62 6.38 14.70
CA PRO A 77 -5.70 5.39 14.14
C PRO A 77 -4.70 4.91 15.19
N VAL A 78 -4.20 3.69 14.99
CA VAL A 78 -3.20 3.07 15.86
C VAL A 78 -1.83 3.58 15.45
N TYR A 79 -1.10 4.17 16.39
CA TYR A 79 0.27 4.62 16.14
C TYR A 79 1.26 3.52 16.48
N THR A 80 2.24 3.28 15.61
CA THR A 80 3.25 2.22 15.80
C THR A 80 4.49 2.70 16.54
N ASP A 81 4.58 4.00 16.81
CA ASP A 81 5.70 4.63 17.50
C ASP A 81 5.23 5.76 18.44
N ALA A 82 6.08 6.13 19.40
CA ALA A 82 5.77 7.14 20.40
C ALA A 82 5.71 8.57 19.81
N GLN A 83 6.42 8.80 18.71
CA GLN A 83 6.47 10.06 17.99
C GLN A 83 5.23 10.27 17.11
N LYS A 84 4.34 9.27 17.02
CA LYS A 84 3.16 9.25 16.17
C LYS A 84 3.48 9.53 14.70
N SER A 85 4.62 9.02 14.23
CA SER A 85 5.10 9.23 12.86
C SER A 85 4.53 8.24 11.85
N LEU A 86 4.09 7.06 12.31
CA LEU A 86 3.37 6.08 11.50
C LEU A 86 2.03 5.72 12.16
N ALA A 87 0.95 6.03 11.44
CA ALA A 87 -0.43 5.74 11.82
C ALA A 87 -0.99 4.61 10.95
N LEU A 88 -1.70 3.67 11.57
CA LEU A 88 -2.33 2.53 10.92
C LEU A 88 -3.81 2.49 11.26
N MET A 89 -4.64 2.37 10.24
CA MET A 89 -6.00 1.87 10.39
C MET A 89 -6.17 0.65 9.50
N SER A 90 -6.55 -0.49 10.09
CA SER A 90 -6.80 -1.73 9.36
C SER A 90 -8.16 -2.29 9.71
N ILE A 91 -8.82 -2.83 8.68
CA ILE A 91 -10.06 -3.59 8.87
C ILE A 91 -9.85 -4.83 9.75
N GLY A 92 -8.61 -5.34 9.83
CA GLY A 92 -8.22 -6.42 10.73
C GLY A 92 -8.45 -6.12 12.20
N PHE A 93 -8.47 -4.84 12.61
CA PHE A 93 -8.76 -4.47 14.00
C PHE A 93 -10.23 -4.69 14.39
N LEU A 94 -11.14 -4.72 13.41
CA LEU A 94 -12.57 -4.93 13.66
C LEU A 94 -12.98 -6.40 13.56
N LEU A 95 -12.07 -7.30 13.19
CA LEU A 95 -12.34 -8.72 13.14
C LEU A 95 -12.29 -9.31 14.56
N GLU A 96 -13.32 -10.09 14.92
CA GLU A 96 -13.36 -10.80 16.21
C GLU A 96 -12.27 -11.89 16.27
N ASP A 97 -12.07 -12.58 15.16
CA ASP A 97 -11.00 -13.56 14.99
C ASP A 97 -10.26 -13.29 13.66
N PRO A 98 -8.94 -13.04 13.68
CA PRO A 98 -8.15 -12.85 12.46
C PRO A 98 -8.05 -14.10 11.57
N ASP A 99 -8.29 -15.29 12.11
CA ASP A 99 -8.25 -16.56 11.37
C ASP A 99 -9.61 -16.95 10.75
N GLU A 100 -10.68 -16.20 11.06
CA GLU A 100 -12.00 -16.42 10.47
C GLU A 100 -12.17 -15.75 9.10
N ALA A 101 -12.75 -16.50 8.16
CA ALA A 101 -13.07 -15.97 6.84
C ALA A 101 -14.15 -14.89 6.93
N VAL A 102 -13.86 -13.69 6.42
CA VAL A 102 -14.81 -12.57 6.42
C VAL A 102 -15.89 -12.76 5.34
N VAL A 103 -17.00 -13.41 5.70
CA VAL A 103 -18.16 -13.60 4.82
C VAL A 103 -19.16 -12.45 4.99
N TRP A 104 -18.78 -11.25 4.54
CA TRP A 104 -19.67 -10.09 4.52
C TRP A 104 -20.31 -9.88 3.15
N ARG A 105 -21.60 -9.50 3.15
CA ARG A 105 -22.31 -9.13 1.92
C ARG A 105 -21.76 -7.81 1.36
N GLY A 106 -21.71 -7.70 0.02
CA GLY A 106 -21.16 -6.54 -0.70
C GLY A 106 -21.54 -5.17 -0.12
N PRO A 107 -22.83 -4.86 0.10
CA PRO A 107 -23.24 -3.55 0.64
C PRO A 107 -22.63 -3.22 2.01
N LYS A 108 -22.48 -4.22 2.89
CA LYS A 108 -21.86 -4.04 4.21
C LYS A 108 -20.37 -3.74 4.08
N LYS A 109 -19.67 -4.44 3.18
CA LYS A 109 -18.26 -4.19 2.87
C LYS A 109 -18.04 -2.78 2.33
N THR A 110 -18.81 -2.38 1.33
CA THR A 110 -18.74 -1.05 0.72
C THR A 110 -19.01 0.07 1.73
N ALA A 111 -20.02 -0.11 2.60
CA ALA A 111 -20.33 0.87 3.64
C ALA A 111 -19.17 1.01 4.65
N LEU A 112 -18.56 -0.11 5.06
CA LEU A 112 -17.45 -0.10 6.00
C LEU A 112 -16.20 0.53 5.38
N ILE A 113 -15.87 0.22 4.12
CA ILE A 113 -14.79 0.90 3.38
C ILE A 113 -15.03 2.41 3.35
N GLY A 114 -16.26 2.83 3.03
CA GLY A 114 -16.64 4.24 3.07
C GLY A 114 -16.42 4.86 4.44
N GLN A 115 -16.80 4.16 5.51
CA GLN A 115 -16.61 4.61 6.88
C GLN A 115 -15.12 4.77 7.23
N PHE A 116 -14.26 3.81 6.86
CA PHE A 116 -12.82 3.89 7.10
C PHE A 116 -12.17 5.07 6.37
N VAL A 117 -12.59 5.32 5.13
CA VAL A 117 -12.10 6.46 4.37
C VAL A 117 -12.54 7.79 5.00
N SER A 118 -13.74 7.83 5.57
CA SER A 118 -14.39 9.06 6.06
C SER A 118 -14.07 9.42 7.50
N ASP A 119 -14.09 8.43 8.38
CA ASP A 119 -14.27 8.63 9.82
C ASP A 119 -12.96 8.42 10.58
N VAL A 120 -11.85 8.07 9.92
CA VAL A 120 -10.56 7.90 10.61
C VAL A 120 -9.91 9.26 10.80
N ALA A 121 -9.74 9.67 12.05
CA ALA A 121 -9.14 10.94 12.44
C ALA A 121 -7.61 10.90 12.26
N TRP A 122 -7.15 11.01 11.01
CA TRP A 122 -5.73 10.93 10.66
C TRP A 122 -4.88 12.06 11.24
N GLY A 123 -5.46 13.25 11.44
CA GLY A 123 -4.70 14.44 11.78
C GLY A 123 -3.77 14.86 10.63
N GLU A 124 -2.61 15.42 10.97
CA GLU A 124 -1.62 15.85 9.99
C GLU A 124 -0.80 14.67 9.45
N LEU A 125 -0.90 14.40 8.16
CA LEU A 125 -0.06 13.43 7.45
C LEU A 125 0.55 14.06 6.21
N ASP A 126 1.81 13.71 5.94
CA ASP A 126 2.45 14.02 4.66
C ASP A 126 1.97 13.06 3.57
N VAL A 127 1.81 11.77 3.89
CA VAL A 127 1.39 10.75 2.93
C VAL A 127 0.45 9.73 3.59
N LEU A 128 -0.68 9.45 2.95
CA LEU A 128 -1.56 8.33 3.25
C LEU A 128 -1.45 7.27 2.14
N LEU A 129 -0.94 6.09 2.49
CA LEU A 129 -0.95 4.92 1.61
C LEU A 129 -2.20 4.09 1.86
N VAL A 130 -2.93 3.75 0.80
CA VAL A 130 -4.17 2.96 0.89
C VAL A 130 -3.93 1.59 0.27
N ASP A 131 -3.88 0.55 1.10
CA ASP A 131 -3.76 -0.84 0.69
C ASP A 131 -5.14 -1.38 0.29
N THR A 132 -5.38 -1.50 -1.02
CA THR A 132 -6.70 -1.93 -1.52
C THR A 132 -6.81 -3.45 -1.57
N PRO A 133 -8.00 -4.05 -1.64
CA PRO A 133 -8.12 -5.46 -2.01
C PRO A 133 -7.44 -5.78 -3.36
N PRO A 134 -7.17 -7.05 -3.70
CA PRO A 134 -6.67 -7.42 -5.03
C PRO A 134 -7.78 -7.48 -6.09
N GLY A 135 -7.42 -7.14 -7.34
CA GLY A 135 -8.26 -7.26 -8.54
C GLY A 135 -9.30 -6.14 -8.69
N THR A 136 -9.91 -6.00 -9.86
CA THR A 136 -10.80 -4.86 -10.20
C THR A 136 -12.23 -4.97 -9.66
N SER A 137 -12.42 -5.36 -8.39
CA SER A 137 -13.74 -5.57 -7.78
C SER A 137 -14.48 -4.25 -7.48
N ASP A 138 -15.76 -4.34 -7.10
CA ASP A 138 -16.54 -3.18 -6.61
C ASP A 138 -15.90 -2.48 -5.39
N GLU A 139 -15.00 -3.17 -4.67
CA GLU A 139 -14.29 -2.64 -3.51
C GLU A 139 -13.31 -1.53 -3.93
N HIS A 140 -12.64 -1.66 -5.09
CA HIS A 140 -11.75 -0.62 -5.63
C HIS A 140 -12.51 0.66 -5.98
N LEU A 141 -13.67 0.50 -6.63
CA LEU A 141 -14.55 1.62 -6.93
C LEU A 141 -15.04 2.28 -5.64
N ALA A 142 -15.45 1.49 -4.64
CA ALA A 142 -15.86 2.01 -3.35
C ALA A 142 -14.76 2.84 -2.66
N VAL A 143 -13.52 2.33 -2.60
CA VAL A 143 -12.38 3.08 -2.04
C VAL A 143 -12.20 4.39 -2.80
N LEU A 144 -12.08 4.33 -4.13
CA LEU A 144 -11.77 5.48 -4.95
C LEU A 144 -12.88 6.54 -4.93
N GLU A 145 -14.14 6.14 -5.00
CA GLU A 145 -15.28 7.05 -4.97
C GLU A 145 -15.39 7.76 -3.62
N ASN A 146 -15.21 7.04 -2.51
CA ASN A 146 -15.24 7.65 -1.19
C ASN A 146 -14.07 8.61 -0.98
N LEU A 147 -12.86 8.24 -1.44
CA LEU A 147 -11.70 9.13 -1.38
C LEU A 147 -11.93 10.39 -2.21
N LYS A 148 -12.37 10.26 -3.47
CA LYS A 148 -12.60 11.41 -4.36
C LYS A 148 -13.69 12.37 -3.88
N LYS A 149 -14.64 11.90 -3.07
CA LYS A 149 -15.66 12.76 -2.46
C LYS A 149 -15.08 13.68 -1.39
N GLN A 150 -13.95 13.31 -0.79
CA GLN A 150 -13.39 13.99 0.39
C GLN A 150 -12.05 14.66 0.14
N HIS A 151 -11.23 14.07 -0.73
CA HIS A 151 -9.87 14.50 -0.94
C HIS A 151 -9.40 14.23 -2.37
N LYS A 152 -8.38 14.97 -2.80
CA LYS A 152 -7.73 14.72 -4.09
C LYS A 152 -6.84 13.47 -3.94
N VAL A 153 -7.04 12.49 -4.80
CA VAL A 153 -6.15 11.32 -4.88
C VAL A 153 -5.02 11.64 -5.86
N ASP A 154 -3.76 11.56 -5.42
CA ASP A 154 -2.58 11.87 -6.23
C ASP A 154 -2.34 10.84 -7.33
N GLY A 155 -2.63 9.58 -7.03
CA GLY A 155 -2.58 8.50 -8.01
C GLY A 155 -2.49 7.11 -7.38
N ALA A 156 -2.12 6.14 -8.21
CA ALA A 156 -1.94 4.75 -7.82
C ALA A 156 -0.58 4.20 -8.22
N ILE A 157 -0.02 3.36 -7.35
CA ILE A 157 1.08 2.45 -7.67
C ILE A 157 0.49 1.08 -7.98
N LEU A 158 0.94 0.46 -9.05
CA LEU A 158 0.51 -0.87 -9.46
C LEU A 158 1.59 -1.89 -9.11
N ILE A 159 1.25 -2.86 -8.25
CA ILE A 159 2.15 -3.94 -7.85
C ILE A 159 1.89 -5.15 -8.74
N THR A 160 2.96 -5.69 -9.32
CA THR A 160 2.94 -6.92 -10.11
C THR A 160 4.10 -7.83 -9.74
N THR A 161 4.15 -8.98 -10.38
CA THR A 161 5.29 -9.90 -10.33
C THR A 161 5.71 -10.25 -11.77
N PRO A 162 6.93 -10.76 -12.02
CA PRO A 162 7.43 -10.95 -13.38
C PRO A 162 6.62 -11.91 -14.26
N GLN A 163 5.81 -12.79 -13.68
CA GLN A 163 5.07 -13.81 -14.43
C GLN A 163 3.96 -13.19 -15.28
N ALA A 164 3.81 -13.69 -16.51
CA ALA A 164 2.85 -13.17 -17.50
C ALA A 164 1.39 -13.16 -17.01
N VAL A 165 1.01 -14.08 -16.12
CA VAL A 165 -0.34 -14.09 -15.52
C VAL A 165 -0.55 -12.83 -14.67
N SER A 166 0.44 -12.47 -13.86
CA SER A 166 0.41 -11.28 -13.00
C SER A 166 0.34 -9.99 -13.81
N THR A 167 1.13 -9.90 -14.88
CA THR A 167 1.13 -8.72 -15.76
C THR A 167 -0.15 -8.60 -16.57
N GLY A 168 -0.77 -9.73 -16.94
CA GLY A 168 -2.10 -9.79 -17.54
C GLY A 168 -3.19 -9.21 -16.64
N ASP A 169 -3.15 -9.52 -15.34
CA ASP A 169 -4.09 -8.97 -14.37
C ASP A 169 -3.88 -7.46 -14.16
N VAL A 170 -2.63 -6.99 -14.09
CA VAL A 170 -2.33 -5.56 -13.95
C VAL A 170 -2.76 -4.74 -15.17
N ARG A 171 -2.86 -5.32 -16.37
CA ARG A 171 -3.47 -4.62 -17.53
C ARG A 171 -4.93 -4.21 -17.26
N ARG A 172 -5.67 -4.99 -16.47
CA ARG A 172 -7.04 -4.65 -16.06
C ARG A 172 -7.03 -3.48 -15.10
N GLU A 173 -6.09 -3.45 -14.15
CA GLU A 173 -5.89 -2.30 -13.24
C GLU A 173 -5.52 -1.01 -13.97
N ILE A 174 -4.67 -1.10 -14.99
CA ILE A 174 -4.34 0.05 -15.85
C ILE A 174 -5.59 0.58 -16.56
N THR A 175 -6.43 -0.34 -17.05
CA THR A 175 -7.69 0.02 -17.71
C THR A 175 -8.66 0.65 -16.72
N PHE A 176 -8.76 0.12 -15.50
CA PHE A 176 -9.52 0.70 -14.41
C PHE A 176 -9.08 2.13 -14.09
N CYS A 177 -7.77 2.35 -13.94
CA CYS A 177 -7.21 3.68 -13.69
C CYS A 177 -7.57 4.67 -14.81
N LYS A 178 -7.44 4.25 -16.08
CA LYS A 178 -7.83 5.07 -17.24
C LYS A 178 -9.32 5.42 -17.24
N LYS A 179 -10.19 4.43 -16.99
CA LYS A 179 -11.65 4.63 -16.97
C LYS A 179 -12.11 5.53 -15.83
N THR A 180 -11.46 5.45 -14.67
CA THR A 180 -11.80 6.25 -13.49
C THR A 180 -11.06 7.58 -13.44
N GLY A 181 -10.14 7.85 -14.38
CA GLY A 181 -9.28 9.05 -14.36
C GLY A 181 -8.31 9.08 -13.18
N LEU A 182 -7.93 7.92 -12.64
CA LEU A 182 -6.90 7.80 -11.61
C LEU A 182 -5.52 7.82 -12.28
N ARG A 183 -4.65 8.74 -11.85
CA ARG A 183 -3.27 8.82 -12.35
C ARG A 183 -2.50 7.57 -11.93
N ILE A 184 -1.74 6.99 -12.85
CA ILE A 184 -0.79 5.92 -12.54
C ILE A 184 0.56 6.58 -12.22
N LEU A 185 1.00 6.49 -10.96
CA LEU A 185 2.30 6.99 -10.52
C LEU A 185 3.44 6.07 -10.97
N GLY A 186 3.15 4.77 -11.09
CA GLY A 186 4.00 3.83 -11.79
C GLY A 186 3.75 2.38 -11.40
N ILE A 187 4.55 1.49 -11.98
CA ILE A 187 4.49 0.05 -11.79
C ILE A 187 5.72 -0.40 -11.01
N VAL A 188 5.51 -1.21 -9.97
CA VAL A 188 6.57 -1.90 -9.23
C VAL A 188 6.48 -3.40 -9.53
N GLU A 189 7.60 -3.99 -9.93
CA GLU A 189 7.72 -5.44 -10.10
C GLU A 189 8.31 -6.07 -8.84
N ASN A 190 7.45 -6.66 -8.01
CA ASN A 190 7.88 -7.38 -6.82
C ASN A 190 8.34 -8.81 -7.15
N MET A 191 9.12 -9.42 -6.25
CA MET A 191 9.65 -10.78 -6.40
C MET A 191 10.47 -10.98 -7.68
N SER A 192 11.19 -9.94 -8.11
CA SER A 192 12.02 -9.92 -9.32
C SER A 192 13.47 -10.25 -8.98
N GLY A 193 13.79 -11.54 -9.08
CA GLY A 193 15.08 -12.07 -8.62
C GLY A 193 15.03 -12.54 -7.16
N PHE A 194 16.14 -13.08 -6.70
CA PHE A 194 16.34 -13.63 -5.36
C PHE A 194 17.74 -13.28 -4.87
N VAL A 195 17.82 -12.58 -3.74
CA VAL A 195 19.08 -12.22 -3.09
C VAL A 195 19.55 -13.39 -2.23
N CYS A 196 20.71 -13.95 -2.56
CA CYS A 196 21.30 -15.02 -1.76
C CYS A 196 21.76 -14.49 -0.38
N PRO A 197 21.30 -15.07 0.74
CA PRO A 197 21.68 -14.60 2.08
C PRO A 197 23.16 -14.87 2.42
N HIS A 198 23.85 -15.72 1.65
CA HIS A 198 25.25 -16.08 1.89
C HIS A 198 26.26 -15.27 1.06
N CYS A 199 25.91 -14.92 -0.18
CA CYS A 199 26.86 -14.26 -1.10
C CYS A 199 26.34 -12.95 -1.71
N SER A 200 25.11 -12.54 -1.39
CA SER A 200 24.46 -11.32 -1.89
C SER A 200 24.25 -11.26 -3.42
N GLU A 201 24.57 -12.35 -4.14
CA GLU A 201 24.27 -12.46 -5.56
C GLU A 201 22.75 -12.51 -5.79
N CYS A 202 22.27 -11.76 -6.79
CA CYS A 202 20.87 -11.76 -7.17
C CYS A 202 20.65 -12.69 -8.38
N SER A 203 19.90 -13.77 -8.16
CA SER A 203 19.59 -14.78 -9.17
C SER A 203 18.13 -14.71 -9.60
N ASN A 204 17.84 -14.92 -10.88
CA ASN A 204 16.45 -14.94 -11.37
C ASN A 204 15.89 -16.35 -11.25
N ILE A 205 15.20 -16.64 -10.14
CA ILE A 205 14.60 -17.97 -9.89
C ILE A 205 13.24 -18.16 -10.56
N PHE A 206 12.60 -17.06 -10.99
CA PHE A 206 11.38 -17.05 -11.79
C PHE A 206 11.65 -16.35 -13.14
N SER A 207 10.70 -15.53 -13.60
CA SER A 207 10.89 -14.62 -14.73
C SER A 207 11.43 -13.27 -14.23
N LYS A 208 11.82 -12.38 -15.15
CA LYS A 208 12.20 -10.98 -14.84
C LYS A 208 11.72 -10.05 -15.96
N GLY A 209 11.36 -8.81 -15.61
CA GLY A 209 11.13 -7.73 -16.58
C GLY A 209 9.71 -7.67 -17.16
N GLY A 210 8.78 -8.49 -16.69
CA GLY A 210 7.38 -8.46 -17.13
C GLY A 210 6.68 -7.14 -16.75
N GLY A 211 6.96 -6.59 -15.58
CA GLY A 211 6.45 -5.29 -15.14
C GLY A 211 7.07 -4.12 -15.90
N GLU A 212 8.37 -4.20 -16.22
CA GLU A 212 9.06 -3.17 -17.01
C GLU A 212 8.55 -3.15 -18.46
N GLU A 213 8.38 -4.33 -19.07
CA GLU A 213 7.78 -4.45 -20.39
C GLU A 213 6.34 -3.93 -20.40
N LEU A 214 5.55 -4.27 -19.37
CA LEU A 214 4.18 -3.76 -19.23
C LEU A 214 4.14 -2.23 -19.13
N ALA A 215 5.06 -1.63 -18.37
CA ALA A 215 5.18 -0.19 -18.26
C ALA A 215 5.45 0.45 -19.64
N LYS A 216 6.42 -0.09 -20.40
CA LYS A 216 6.73 0.35 -21.77
C LYS A 216 5.52 0.22 -22.70
N LEU A 217 4.86 -0.93 -22.70
CA LEU A 217 3.70 -1.21 -23.56
C LEU A 217 2.50 -0.29 -23.28
N THR A 218 2.36 0.17 -22.04
CA THR A 218 1.20 0.98 -21.63
C THR A 218 1.50 2.48 -21.53
N GLY A 219 2.76 2.87 -21.74
CA GLY A 219 3.23 4.24 -21.52
C GLY A 219 3.23 4.66 -20.05
N SER A 220 3.29 3.70 -19.13
CA SER A 220 3.33 3.94 -17.67
C SER A 220 4.77 4.08 -17.20
N VAL A 221 4.98 4.75 -16.07
CA VAL A 221 6.29 4.84 -15.42
C VAL A 221 6.64 3.49 -14.77
N TYR A 222 7.88 3.03 -14.94
CA TYR A 222 8.41 1.89 -14.19
C TYR A 222 9.19 2.41 -12.99
N LEU A 223 8.76 2.08 -11.77
CA LEU A 223 9.38 2.59 -10.54
C LEU A 223 10.58 1.73 -10.11
N GLY A 224 10.60 0.47 -10.50
CA GLY A 224 11.69 -0.45 -10.18
C GLY A 224 11.20 -1.86 -9.89
N SER A 225 12.16 -2.71 -9.50
CA SER A 225 11.92 -4.07 -9.09
C SER A 225 12.44 -4.32 -7.68
N VAL A 226 11.70 -5.12 -6.90
CA VAL A 226 12.11 -5.57 -5.57
C VAL A 226 12.35 -7.09 -5.63
N PRO A 227 13.53 -7.58 -5.23
CA PRO A 227 13.83 -9.01 -5.28
C PRO A 227 13.17 -9.75 -4.11
N LEU A 228 13.12 -11.08 -4.20
CA LEU A 228 12.89 -11.93 -3.05
C LEU A 228 14.11 -11.89 -2.13
N ASP A 229 13.88 -11.58 -0.86
CA ASP A 229 14.93 -11.46 0.13
C ASP A 229 14.48 -12.14 1.43
N PRO A 230 15.17 -13.23 1.85
CA PRO A 230 14.87 -13.89 3.12
C PRO A 230 14.92 -12.94 4.32
N LEU A 231 15.80 -11.95 4.31
CA LEU A 231 15.93 -10.98 5.42
C LEU A 231 14.69 -10.10 5.53
N LEU A 232 14.10 -9.72 4.40
CA LEU A 232 12.82 -9.00 4.36
C LEU A 232 11.69 -9.88 4.89
N THR A 233 11.61 -11.13 4.43
CA THR A 233 10.59 -12.08 4.91
C THR A 233 10.67 -12.26 6.42
N THR A 234 11.85 -12.53 6.98
CA THR A 234 12.05 -12.69 8.43
C THR A 234 11.71 -11.40 9.19
N SER A 235 12.10 -10.24 8.66
CA SER A 235 11.77 -8.96 9.31
C SER A 235 10.26 -8.77 9.41
N ILE A 236 9.52 -9.05 8.34
CA ILE A 236 8.06 -8.93 8.32
C ILE A 236 7.39 -9.93 9.27
N GLU A 237 7.87 -11.18 9.30
CA GLU A 237 7.30 -12.21 10.19
C GLU A 237 7.50 -11.89 11.67
N GLU A 238 8.60 -11.22 12.01
CA GLU A 238 8.94 -10.77 13.36
C GLU A 238 8.42 -9.34 13.66
N GLY A 239 7.79 -8.69 12.68
CA GLY A 239 7.40 -7.28 12.67
C GLY A 239 8.52 -6.31 13.04
N LYS A 240 9.73 -6.61 12.55
CA LYS A 240 10.90 -5.75 12.62
C LYS A 240 10.94 -4.80 11.42
N ASP A 241 11.45 -3.61 11.67
CA ASP A 241 11.70 -2.61 10.64
C ASP A 241 12.88 -3.02 9.76
N PHE A 242 12.58 -3.54 8.56
CA PHE A 242 13.59 -3.97 7.60
C PHE A 242 14.47 -2.80 7.14
N ILE A 243 13.85 -1.63 6.88
CA ILE A 243 14.51 -0.42 6.41
C ILE A 243 15.59 0.04 7.40
N GLN A 244 15.31 -0.06 8.70
CA GLN A 244 16.26 0.26 9.75
C GLN A 244 17.31 -0.85 9.96
N THR A 245 16.91 -2.12 9.86
CA THR A 245 17.76 -3.26 10.24
C THR A 245 18.79 -3.60 9.16
N PHE A 246 18.46 -3.42 7.88
CA PHE A 246 19.29 -3.83 6.75
C PHE A 246 19.52 -2.71 5.71
N PRO A 247 20.08 -1.54 6.11
CA PRO A 247 20.24 -0.37 5.24
C PRO A 247 21.24 -0.57 4.09
N ASP A 248 22.10 -1.59 4.17
CA ASP A 248 23.10 -1.90 3.14
C ASP A 248 22.63 -3.02 2.18
N SER A 249 21.41 -3.53 2.36
CA SER A 249 20.87 -4.60 1.51
C SER A 249 20.46 -4.10 0.13
N ALA A 250 20.55 -4.97 -0.88
CA ALA A 250 20.07 -4.67 -2.23
C ALA A 250 18.55 -4.35 -2.24
N THR A 251 17.79 -5.04 -1.39
CA THR A 251 16.36 -4.86 -1.23
C THR A 251 16.00 -3.50 -0.61
N PHE A 252 16.76 -3.05 0.39
CA PHE A 252 16.64 -1.68 0.92
C PHE A 252 16.86 -0.65 -0.19
N SER A 253 17.94 -0.81 -0.96
CA SER A 253 18.26 0.13 -2.05
C SER A 253 17.12 0.22 -3.07
N ALA A 254 16.54 -0.92 -3.45
CA ALA A 254 15.40 -1.00 -4.35
C ALA A 254 14.15 -0.28 -3.76
N ILE A 255 13.76 -0.61 -2.52
CA ILE A 255 12.59 -0.01 -1.87
C ILE A 255 12.78 1.50 -1.68
N ASN A 256 13.94 1.93 -1.19
CA ASN A 256 14.24 3.33 -0.96
C ASN A 256 14.25 4.13 -2.28
N SER A 257 14.82 3.58 -3.36
CA SER A 257 14.76 4.21 -4.69
C SER A 257 13.32 4.40 -5.18
N ILE A 258 12.45 3.40 -4.98
CA ILE A 258 11.02 3.49 -5.31
C ILE A 258 10.34 4.57 -4.46
N ALA A 259 10.59 4.59 -3.15
CA ALA A 259 10.01 5.55 -2.22
C ALA A 259 10.42 7.00 -2.54
N GLN A 260 11.70 7.25 -2.87
CA GLN A 260 12.18 8.58 -3.27
C GLN A 260 11.57 9.04 -4.60
N THR A 261 11.45 8.12 -5.56
CA THR A 261 10.80 8.42 -6.85
C THR A 261 9.32 8.75 -6.66
N LEU A 262 8.63 7.97 -5.82
CA LEU A 262 7.24 8.24 -5.43
C LEU A 262 7.10 9.63 -4.79
N LEU A 263 7.92 9.92 -3.78
CA LEU A 263 7.89 11.20 -3.07
C LEU A 263 8.12 12.38 -4.01
N THR A 264 9.08 12.26 -4.92
CA THR A 264 9.35 13.28 -5.94
C THR A 264 8.16 13.47 -6.88
N SER A 265 7.51 12.38 -7.29
CA SER A 265 6.36 12.42 -8.21
C SER A 265 5.11 13.05 -7.60
N ILE A 266 4.88 12.90 -6.30
CA ILE A 266 3.71 13.49 -5.63
C ILE A 266 3.95 14.96 -5.25
N GLN A 267 5.20 15.34 -4.97
CA GLN A 267 5.58 16.73 -4.68
C GLN A 267 5.66 17.61 -5.94
N ASN A 268 5.99 17.03 -7.09
CA ASN A 268 6.04 17.72 -8.39
C ASN A 268 5.05 17.06 -9.38
N PRO A 269 3.73 17.23 -9.16
CA PRO A 269 2.70 16.49 -9.87
C PRO A 269 2.60 16.85 -11.35
#